data_AF-A0A8X6P4E2-F1
#
_entry.id   AF-A0A8X6P4E2-F1
#
_cell.length_a   1.000
_cell.length_b   1.000
_cell.length_c   1.000
_cell.angle_alpha   90.00
_cell.angle_beta   90.00
_cell.angle_gamma   90.00
#
_symmetry.space_group_name_H-M   'P 1'
#
loop_
_entity.id
_entity.type
_entity.pdbx_description
1 polymer ?
#
loop_
_entity_poly.entity_id
_entity_poly.type
_entity_poly.pdbx_seq_one_letter_code
_entity_poly.pdbx_strand_id
1 'polypeptide(L)'
;MGLFEKRSSYIVATKLVWGSKLDSDRGLSRKFILEAIDASLQRLQMEYVDIVYINRTDPMCPIEEVVRACTHAINHGKAMYWGTSRWTAMEIMEAYTVARQCHLIPPSAEQTEYHMFQREKVEIHLPELFHKIGTGTITWSPQAFGLLTGKFDEGVQLLSRGSLKSLSALQDRMNTDDSRNPKDQMKMRELNHLADKLGCSITQLTIAWCLKSEQVQCVLLGALSVDHLYDQLQALQIIPKLTTNISNEIEKILDNKPTRHPLQR
;
A
#
# COMPACT_ATOMS: atom_id res chain seq x y z
N MET A 1 16.77 -26.01 14.03
CA MET A 1 17.50 -24.74 14.26
C MET A 1 17.04 -23.80 13.15
N GLY A 2 16.04 -22.96 13.45
CA GLY A 2 15.16 -22.35 12.45
C GLY A 2 15.80 -21.18 11.70
N LEU A 3 15.47 -21.09 10.40
CA LEU A 3 15.83 -20.07 9.40
C LEU A 3 15.34 -18.65 9.75
N PHE A 4 15.67 -18.13 10.93
CA PHE A 4 15.54 -16.69 11.18
C PHE A 4 16.94 -16.13 11.40
N GLU A 5 17.38 -15.35 10.42
CA GLU A 5 18.54 -14.49 10.52
C GLU A 5 18.46 -13.58 11.76
N LYS A 6 19.58 -12.93 12.11
CA LYS A 6 19.63 -11.93 13.20
C LYS A 6 18.51 -10.90 12.99
N ARG A 7 17.80 -10.50 14.06
CA ARG A 7 16.72 -9.48 14.01
C ARG A 7 17.10 -8.21 13.21
N SER A 8 18.38 -7.87 13.17
CA SER A 8 18.94 -6.74 12.44
C SER A 8 19.00 -6.87 10.91
N SER A 9 18.73 -8.05 10.33
CA SER A 9 18.83 -8.27 8.87
C SER A 9 17.52 -8.05 8.12
N TYR A 10 16.40 -7.90 8.82
CA TYR A 10 15.08 -7.78 8.21
C TYR A 10 14.25 -6.67 8.84
N ILE A 11 13.28 -6.18 8.05
CA ILE A 11 12.35 -5.12 8.44
C ILE A 11 10.97 -5.73 8.66
N VAL A 12 10.41 -5.55 9.85
CA VAL A 12 9.03 -5.91 10.20
C VAL A 12 8.20 -4.65 10.32
N ALA A 13 7.13 -4.59 9.55
CA ALA A 13 6.12 -3.56 9.67
C ALA A 13 4.78 -4.15 10.08
N THR A 14 4.05 -3.48 10.97
CA THR A 14 2.68 -3.84 11.35
C THR A 14 1.76 -2.63 11.26
N LYS A 15 0.44 -2.88 11.20
CA LYS A 15 -0.57 -1.81 11.11
C LYS A 15 -1.57 -1.95 12.25
N LEU A 16 -1.82 -0.83 12.93
CA LEU A 16 -2.85 -0.74 13.95
C LEU A 16 -4.18 -0.39 13.27
N VAL A 17 -5.17 -1.27 13.44
CA VAL A 17 -6.48 -1.17 12.80
C VAL A 17 -7.54 -1.09 13.89
N TRP A 18 -8.29 0.00 13.91
CA TRP A 18 -9.44 0.20 14.80
C TRP A 18 -10.75 0.10 14.00
N GLY A 19 -11.87 -0.17 14.69
CA GLY A 19 -13.20 -0.25 14.07
C GLY A 19 -13.60 -1.63 13.51
N SER A 20 -12.96 -2.72 13.96
CA SER A 20 -13.50 -4.07 13.74
C SER A 20 -14.73 -4.31 14.62
N LYS A 21 -15.70 -5.11 14.13
CA LYS A 21 -17.02 -5.41 14.76
C LYS A 21 -17.00 -5.90 16.22
N LEU A 22 -15.83 -6.13 16.80
CA LEU A 22 -15.66 -6.82 18.08
C LEU A 22 -15.11 -5.98 19.23
N ASP A 23 -14.72 -4.72 19.05
CA ASP A 23 -14.20 -3.92 20.17
C ASP A 23 -15.01 -2.66 20.45
N SER A 24 -15.33 -2.50 21.74
CA SER A 24 -15.86 -1.31 22.38
C SER A 24 -14.84 -0.17 22.50
N ASP A 25 -13.60 -0.37 22.03
CA ASP A 25 -12.53 0.63 22.07
C ASP A 25 -12.60 1.56 20.86
N ARG A 26 -13.09 2.76 21.15
CA ARG A 26 -13.42 3.82 20.22
C ARG A 26 -12.13 4.51 19.75
N GLY A 27 -11.77 4.29 18.49
CA GLY A 27 -10.90 5.22 17.76
C GLY A 27 -9.39 5.06 17.95
N LEU A 28 -8.62 6.05 17.47
CA LEU A 28 -7.16 6.09 17.53
C LEU A 28 -6.60 6.70 18.82
N SER A 29 -7.32 6.54 19.93
CA SER A 29 -6.84 7.06 21.22
C SER A 29 -5.46 6.53 21.57
N ARG A 30 -4.73 7.28 22.39
CA ARG A 30 -3.43 6.86 22.93
C ARG A 30 -3.52 5.49 23.61
N LYS A 31 -4.59 5.24 24.37
CA LYS A 31 -4.83 3.94 25.01
C LYS A 31 -4.86 2.81 23.97
N PHE A 32 -5.68 2.97 22.94
CA PHE A 32 -5.79 1.98 21.86
C PHE A 32 -4.43 1.77 21.18
N ILE A 33 -3.72 2.83 20.79
CA ILE A 33 -2.44 2.70 20.08
C ILE A 33 -1.42 1.91 20.91
N LEU A 34 -1.31 2.20 22.20
CA LEU A 34 -0.35 1.53 23.09
C LEU A 34 -0.73 0.07 23.39
N GLU A 35 -2.01 -0.21 23.61
CA GLU A 35 -2.49 -1.58 23.84
C GLU A 35 -2.40 -2.42 22.55
N ALA A 36 -2.70 -1.83 21.40
CA ALA A 36 -2.66 -2.50 20.10
C ALA A 36 -1.24 -2.83 19.65
N ILE A 37 -0.25 -1.95 19.89
CA ILE A 37 1.15 -2.28 19.61
C ILE A 37 1.67 -3.37 20.54
N ASP A 38 1.34 -3.33 21.84
CA ASP A 38 1.74 -4.37 22.79
C ASP A 38 1.16 -5.73 22.42
N ALA A 39 -0.14 -5.78 22.10
CA ALA A 39 -0.78 -6.99 21.62
C ALA A 39 -0.17 -7.49 20.29
N SER A 40 0.25 -6.57 19.41
CA SER A 40 0.91 -6.94 18.15
C SER A 40 2.30 -7.53 18.38
N LEU A 41 3.11 -6.92 19.24
CA LEU A 41 4.44 -7.41 19.62
C LEU A 41 4.36 -8.78 20.30
N GLN A 42 3.39 -8.97 21.19
CA GLN A 42 3.13 -10.26 21.82
C GLN A 42 2.80 -11.36 20.80
N ARG A 43 1.92 -11.08 19.82
CA ARG A 43 1.59 -12.03 18.75
C ARG A 43 2.77 -12.31 17.82
N LEU A 44 3.58 -11.30 17.53
CA LEU A 44 4.77 -11.42 16.70
C LEU A 44 5.93 -12.11 17.44
N GLN A 45 5.87 -12.21 18.78
CA GLN A 45 6.96 -12.67 19.63
C GLN A 45 8.23 -11.82 19.42
N MET A 46 8.05 -10.50 19.35
CA MET A 46 9.13 -9.54 19.11
C MET A 46 9.12 -8.45 20.16
N GLU A 47 10.30 -7.91 20.47
CA GLU A 47 10.44 -6.75 21.35
C GLU A 47 10.06 -5.45 20.64
N TYR A 48 10.30 -5.36 19.33
CA TYR A 48 10.02 -4.18 18.52
C TYR A 48 9.72 -4.52 17.06
N VAL A 49 8.95 -3.64 16.41
CA VAL A 49 8.81 -3.59 14.95
C VAL A 49 9.65 -2.45 14.36
N ASP A 50 10.08 -2.55 13.12
CA ASP A 50 10.79 -1.44 12.48
C ASP A 50 9.85 -0.29 12.16
N ILE A 51 8.63 -0.59 11.69
CA ILE A 51 7.64 0.44 11.37
C ILE A 51 6.26 0.05 11.91
N VAL A 52 5.65 0.94 12.70
CA VAL A 52 4.23 0.85 13.05
C VAL A 52 3.41 1.82 12.21
N TYR A 53 2.40 1.31 11.50
CA TYR A 53 1.51 2.14 10.68
C TYR A 53 0.16 2.37 11.34
N ILE A 54 -0.35 3.59 11.20
CA ILE A 54 -1.73 3.93 11.54
C ILE A 54 -2.60 3.77 10.30
N ASN A 55 -3.50 2.77 10.30
CA ASN A 55 -4.15 2.27 9.08
C ASN A 55 -5.15 3.24 8.40
N ARG A 56 -5.69 4.21 9.15
CA ARG A 56 -6.59 5.28 8.68
C ARG A 56 -6.69 6.35 9.77
N THR A 57 -6.98 7.61 9.41
CA THR A 57 -7.32 8.65 10.39
C THR A 57 -8.63 8.35 11.09
N ASP A 58 -8.75 8.84 12.33
CA ASP A 58 -9.95 8.83 13.15
C ASP A 58 -10.44 10.28 13.32
N PRO A 59 -11.57 10.66 12.73
CA PRO A 59 -12.12 12.01 12.87
C PRO A 59 -12.41 12.43 14.32
N MET A 60 -12.54 11.47 15.23
CA MET A 60 -12.85 11.72 16.64
C MET A 60 -11.60 11.82 17.53
N CYS A 61 -10.40 11.51 17.00
CA CYS A 61 -9.15 11.57 17.74
C CYS A 61 -8.25 12.67 17.15
N PRO A 62 -7.83 13.68 17.96
CA PRO A 62 -6.90 14.70 17.49
C PRO A 62 -5.59 14.09 16.98
N ILE A 63 -5.09 14.58 15.85
CA ILE A 63 -3.81 14.10 15.28
C ILE A 63 -2.66 14.25 16.28
N GLU A 64 -2.68 15.29 17.12
CA GLU A 64 -1.70 15.45 18.20
C GLU A 64 -1.62 14.25 19.14
N GLU A 65 -2.75 13.69 19.55
CA GLU A 65 -2.77 12.51 20.42
C GLU A 65 -2.13 11.31 19.75
N VAL A 66 -2.43 11.10 18.46
CA VAL A 66 -1.85 10.02 17.64
C VAL A 66 -0.33 10.18 17.51
N VAL A 67 0.16 11.38 17.18
CA VAL A 67 1.60 11.67 17.03
C VAL A 67 2.34 11.49 18.36
N ARG A 68 1.74 11.93 19.49
CA ARG A 68 2.31 11.71 20.83
C ARG A 68 2.31 10.23 21.22
N ALA A 69 1.29 9.47 20.86
CA ALA A 69 1.23 8.03 21.12
C ALA A 69 2.30 7.27 20.32
N CYS A 70 2.45 7.56 19.03
CA CYS A 70 3.47 6.95 18.17
C CYS A 70 4.89 7.32 18.64
N THR A 71 5.12 8.60 18.97
CA THR A 71 6.40 9.05 19.54
C THR A 71 6.71 8.33 20.86
N HIS A 72 5.72 8.15 21.72
CA HIS A 72 5.90 7.40 22.96
C HIS A 72 6.28 5.95 22.70
N ALA A 73 5.59 5.26 21.77
CA ALA A 73 5.92 3.88 21.41
C ALA A 73 7.36 3.74 20.91
N ILE A 74 7.84 4.69 20.10
CA ILE A 74 9.23 4.72 19.63
C ILE A 74 10.22 4.95 20.78
N ASN A 75 9.96 5.96 21.62
CA ASN A 75 10.84 6.26 22.75
C ASN A 75 10.92 5.12 23.79
N HIS A 76 9.92 4.23 23.83
CA HIS A 76 9.90 3.03 24.67
C HIS A 76 10.42 1.79 23.95
N GLY A 77 11.05 1.94 22.77
CA GLY A 77 11.65 0.86 22.02
C GLY A 77 10.67 -0.13 21.40
N LYS A 78 9.37 0.19 21.32
CA LYS A 78 8.34 -0.71 20.75
C LYS A 78 8.30 -0.66 19.22
N ALA A 79 8.74 0.46 18.65
CA ALA A 79 8.92 0.63 17.21
C ALA A 79 10.17 1.48 16.92
N MET A 80 10.82 1.28 15.78
CA MET A 80 11.92 2.17 15.34
C MET A 80 11.37 3.44 14.67
N TYR A 81 10.34 3.29 13.85
CA TYR A 81 9.67 4.37 13.13
C TYR A 81 8.16 4.18 13.14
N TRP A 82 7.42 5.22 12.73
CA TRP A 82 6.00 5.11 12.46
C TRP A 82 5.65 5.72 11.10
N GLY A 83 4.51 5.30 10.57
CA GLY A 83 4.01 5.79 9.30
C GLY A 83 2.49 5.86 9.26
N THR A 84 1.98 6.43 8.18
CA THR A 84 0.56 6.55 7.89
C THR A 84 0.14 5.55 6.83
N SER A 85 -1.14 5.23 6.75
CA SER A 85 -1.70 4.40 5.68
C SER A 85 -3.08 4.91 5.34
N ARG A 86 -3.34 5.19 4.06
CA ARG A 86 -4.62 5.75 3.57
C ARG A 86 -4.91 7.17 4.06
N TRP A 87 -3.92 7.88 4.60
CA TRP A 87 -4.08 9.28 5.01
C TRP A 87 -3.98 10.20 3.78
N THR A 88 -4.77 11.25 3.74
CA THR A 88 -4.65 12.31 2.72
C THR A 88 -3.33 13.07 2.90
N ALA A 89 -2.90 13.77 1.84
CA ALA A 89 -1.68 14.57 1.94
C ALA A 89 -1.78 15.69 2.99
N MET A 90 -2.99 16.22 3.22
CA MET A 90 -3.28 17.20 4.25
C MET A 90 -3.08 16.61 5.66
N GLU A 91 -3.65 15.44 5.95
CA GLU A 91 -3.53 14.79 7.26
C GLU A 91 -2.07 14.42 7.58
N ILE A 92 -1.29 13.98 6.57
CA ILE A 92 0.15 13.70 6.74
C ILE A 92 0.91 14.99 7.07
N MET A 93 0.62 16.09 6.38
CA MET A 93 1.24 17.39 6.65
C MET A 93 0.85 17.95 8.02
N GLU A 94 -0.40 17.73 8.46
CA GLU A 94 -0.85 18.09 9.81
C GLU A 94 -0.06 17.31 10.87
N ALA A 95 0.08 15.99 10.71
CA ALA A 95 0.90 15.16 11.61
C ALA A 95 2.36 15.61 11.66
N TYR A 96 2.94 15.95 10.50
CA TYR A 96 4.29 16.50 10.43
C TYR A 96 4.38 17.85 11.17
N THR A 97 3.40 18.73 10.97
CA THR A 97 3.36 20.07 11.59
C THR A 97 3.28 19.97 13.11
N VAL A 98 2.37 19.13 13.63
CA VAL A 98 2.26 18.79 15.05
C VAL A 98 3.59 18.28 15.58
N ALA A 99 4.24 17.35 14.85
CA ALA A 99 5.51 16.80 15.29
C ALA A 99 6.60 17.86 15.41
N ARG A 100 6.65 18.82 14.48
CA ARG A 100 7.59 19.94 14.54
C ARG A 100 7.27 20.91 15.68
N GLN A 101 6.01 21.26 15.88
CA GLN A 101 5.58 22.20 16.92
C GLN A 101 5.80 21.66 18.34
N CYS A 102 5.58 20.36 18.54
CA CYS A 102 5.64 19.72 19.85
C CYS A 102 6.96 18.98 20.12
N HIS A 103 7.96 19.10 19.24
CA HIS A 103 9.23 18.37 19.30
C HIS A 103 9.05 16.83 19.40
N LEU A 104 8.14 16.30 18.58
CA LEU A 104 7.82 14.87 18.48
C LEU A 104 8.41 14.27 17.19
N ILE A 105 8.24 12.95 17.03
CA ILE A 105 8.76 12.22 15.87
C ILE A 105 7.72 12.25 14.75
N PRO A 106 8.02 12.79 13.55
CA PRO A 106 7.09 12.81 12.41
C PRO A 106 6.95 11.43 11.76
N PRO A 107 5.86 11.18 10.98
CA PRO A 107 5.72 9.94 10.23
C PRO A 107 6.78 9.85 9.13
N SER A 108 7.39 8.67 8.98
CA SER A 108 8.51 8.44 8.05
C SER A 108 8.07 7.91 6.68
N ALA A 109 6.90 7.27 6.61
CA ALA A 109 6.39 6.70 5.37
C ALA A 109 4.85 6.72 5.31
N GLU A 110 4.30 6.83 4.10
CA GLU A 110 2.90 6.58 3.79
C GLU A 110 2.78 5.24 3.06
N GLN A 111 1.88 4.39 3.55
CA GLN A 111 1.53 3.13 2.90
C GLN A 111 0.22 3.26 2.12
N THR A 112 0.27 3.26 0.78
CA THR A 112 -0.89 3.62 -0.06
C THR A 112 -1.16 2.68 -1.23
N GLU A 113 -2.38 2.69 -1.75
CA GLU A 113 -2.76 1.88 -2.91
C GLU A 113 -2.12 2.45 -4.17
N TYR A 114 -1.49 1.59 -4.98
CA TYR A 114 -0.97 1.99 -6.28
C TYR A 114 -1.02 0.83 -7.25
N HIS A 115 -1.70 1.04 -8.36
CA HIS A 115 -1.73 0.15 -9.51
C HIS A 115 -2.19 0.95 -10.72
N MET A 116 -2.17 0.33 -11.90
CA MET A 116 -2.52 0.97 -13.17
C MET A 116 -3.90 1.66 -13.22
N PHE A 117 -4.80 1.34 -12.29
CA PHE A 117 -6.16 1.90 -12.18
C PHE A 117 -6.36 2.78 -10.93
N GLN A 118 -5.35 2.91 -10.06
CA GLN A 118 -5.36 3.75 -8.88
C GLN A 118 -4.02 4.49 -8.79
N ARG A 119 -3.96 5.68 -9.39
CA ARG A 119 -2.70 6.37 -9.70
C ARG A 119 -2.54 7.72 -9.00
N GLU A 120 -3.64 8.45 -8.87
CA GLU A 120 -3.66 9.88 -8.55
C GLU A 120 -2.86 10.23 -7.29
N LYS A 121 -3.10 9.53 -6.18
CA LYS A 121 -2.43 9.84 -4.92
C LYS A 121 -0.91 9.73 -5.01
N VAL A 122 -0.41 8.63 -5.57
CA VAL A 122 1.04 8.39 -5.67
C VAL A 122 1.69 9.28 -6.71
N GLU A 123 1.06 9.52 -7.86
CA GLU A 123 1.68 10.27 -8.96
C GLU A 123 1.55 11.79 -8.79
N ILE A 124 0.50 12.28 -8.12
CA ILE A 124 0.25 13.73 -7.96
C ILE A 124 0.57 14.23 -6.56
N HIS A 125 0.06 13.59 -5.51
CA HIS A 125 0.04 14.17 -4.16
C HIS A 125 1.27 13.82 -3.34
N LEU A 126 1.69 12.55 -3.36
CA LEU A 126 2.83 12.09 -2.56
C LEU A 126 4.19 12.66 -2.98
N PRO A 127 4.53 12.87 -4.27
CA PRO A 127 5.83 13.45 -4.62
C PRO A 127 6.09 14.82 -3.97
N GLU A 128 5.05 15.65 -3.77
CA GLU A 128 5.24 16.91 -3.05
C GLU A 128 5.58 16.71 -1.58
N LEU A 129 4.93 15.75 -0.93
CA LEU A 129 5.25 15.41 0.45
C LEU A 129 6.68 14.88 0.57
N PHE A 130 7.08 13.98 -0.33
CA PHE A 130 8.46 13.48 -0.37
C PHE A 130 9.46 14.63 -0.49
N HIS A 131 9.27 15.56 -1.43
CA HIS A 131 10.17 16.70 -1.61
C HIS A 131 10.16 17.72 -0.46
N LYS A 132 9.01 17.92 0.21
CA LYS A 132 8.87 18.93 1.28
C LYS A 132 9.29 18.41 2.65
N ILE A 133 8.97 17.16 2.98
CA ILE A 133 9.10 16.61 4.33
C ILE A 133 9.83 15.26 4.40
N GLY A 134 10.26 14.71 3.25
CA GLY A 134 11.07 13.49 3.20
C GLY A 134 10.31 12.19 3.45
N THR A 135 8.97 12.20 3.37
CA THR A 135 8.14 11.01 3.61
C THR A 135 8.24 10.03 2.45
N GLY A 136 8.69 8.80 2.71
CA GLY A 136 8.73 7.72 1.72
C GLY A 136 7.34 7.12 1.42
N THR A 137 7.22 6.42 0.30
CA THR A 137 6.00 5.74 -0.16
C THR A 137 6.23 4.24 -0.26
N ILE A 138 5.39 3.49 0.45
CA ILE A 138 5.29 2.03 0.31
C ILE A 138 3.93 1.72 -0.30
N THR A 139 3.89 1.10 -1.47
CA THR A 139 2.62 0.83 -2.14
C THR A 139 2.09 -0.56 -1.87
N TRP A 140 0.77 -0.75 -1.99
CA TRP A 140 0.11 -2.05 -1.85
C TRP A 140 -0.92 -2.29 -2.96
N SER A 141 -1.32 -3.56 -3.10
CA SER A 141 -2.22 -4.04 -4.17
C SER A 141 -1.78 -3.66 -5.60
N PRO A 142 -0.53 -3.95 -6.01
CA PRO A 142 -0.09 -3.68 -7.39
C PRO A 142 -0.94 -4.42 -8.46
N GLN A 143 -1.62 -5.49 -8.07
CA GLN A 143 -2.50 -6.30 -8.91
C GLN A 143 -4.00 -6.05 -8.67
N ALA A 144 -4.37 -4.98 -7.94
CA ALA A 144 -5.73 -4.67 -7.52
C ALA A 144 -6.47 -5.91 -6.96
N PHE A 145 -5.91 -6.54 -5.92
CA PHE A 145 -6.48 -7.76 -5.31
C PHE A 145 -6.62 -8.98 -6.24
N GLY A 146 -5.81 -9.07 -7.30
CA GLY A 146 -5.82 -10.17 -8.25
C GLY A 146 -6.73 -9.92 -9.45
N LEU A 147 -7.44 -8.79 -9.49
CA LEU A 147 -8.23 -8.35 -10.64
C LEU A 147 -7.34 -8.22 -11.89
N LEU A 148 -6.07 -7.83 -11.74
CA LEU A 148 -5.17 -7.63 -12.89
C LEU A 148 -4.52 -8.92 -13.42
N THR A 149 -4.88 -10.11 -12.90
CA THR A 149 -4.25 -11.39 -13.28
C THR A 149 -4.85 -12.05 -14.52
N GLY A 150 -5.87 -11.45 -15.15
CA GLY A 150 -6.43 -11.94 -16.42
C GLY A 150 -7.27 -13.22 -16.33
N LYS A 151 -7.48 -13.80 -15.14
CA LYS A 151 -8.26 -15.04 -14.92
C LYS A 151 -9.79 -14.85 -15.05
N PHE A 152 -10.25 -13.96 -15.92
CA PHE A 152 -11.67 -13.69 -16.11
C PHE A 152 -12.29 -14.43 -17.29
N ASP A 153 -11.50 -14.96 -18.21
CA ASP A 153 -12.01 -15.82 -19.27
C ASP A 153 -12.17 -17.25 -18.72
N GLU A 154 -13.39 -17.78 -18.86
CA GLU A 154 -13.80 -19.16 -18.58
C GLU A 154 -14.04 -19.60 -17.13
N GLY A 155 -14.99 -19.00 -16.40
CA GLY A 155 -15.65 -19.70 -15.27
C GLY A 155 -14.70 -20.28 -14.21
N VAL A 156 -13.45 -19.79 -14.19
CA VAL A 156 -12.42 -20.22 -13.27
C VAL A 156 -12.87 -19.61 -11.98
N GLN A 157 -13.45 -20.47 -11.14
CA GLN A 157 -13.53 -20.24 -9.71
C GLN A 157 -12.20 -19.59 -9.37
N LEU A 158 -12.25 -18.29 -9.04
CA LEU A 158 -11.22 -17.66 -8.23
C LEU A 158 -10.81 -18.78 -7.29
N LEU A 159 -9.54 -19.17 -7.26
CA LEU A 159 -8.98 -19.77 -6.04
C LEU A 159 -8.93 -18.65 -4.98
N SER A 160 -10.11 -18.09 -4.76
CA SER A 160 -10.82 -17.70 -3.59
C SER A 160 -9.92 -17.26 -2.47
N ARG A 161 -9.52 -15.99 -2.52
CA ARG A 161 -9.64 -15.17 -1.32
C ARG A 161 -11.09 -15.17 -0.76
N GLY A 162 -12.09 -15.53 -1.56
CA GLY A 162 -13.45 -15.86 -1.10
C GLY A 162 -13.58 -17.14 -0.25
N SER A 163 -12.50 -17.90 -0.03
CA SER A 163 -12.49 -19.00 0.96
C SER A 163 -12.16 -18.49 2.38
N LEU A 164 -11.73 -17.22 2.50
CA LEU A 164 -11.65 -16.52 3.78
C LEU A 164 -12.96 -15.77 4.00
N LYS A 165 -13.86 -16.37 4.81
CA LYS A 165 -15.15 -15.82 5.26
C LYS A 165 -15.07 -14.41 5.90
N SER A 166 -13.90 -13.79 6.03
CA SER A 166 -13.65 -12.54 6.75
C SER A 166 -13.46 -11.29 5.87
N LEU A 167 -13.63 -11.38 4.55
CA LEU A 167 -13.35 -10.26 3.63
C LEU A 167 -14.62 -9.65 3.00
N SER A 168 -15.71 -9.53 3.77
CA SER A 168 -16.98 -8.95 3.29
C SER A 168 -16.80 -7.58 2.62
N ALA A 169 -15.88 -6.74 3.13
CA ALA A 169 -15.56 -5.43 2.54
C ALA A 169 -14.88 -5.50 1.16
N LEU A 170 -14.14 -6.57 0.84
CA LEU A 170 -13.60 -6.79 -0.50
C LEU A 170 -14.67 -7.32 -1.44
N GLN A 171 -15.59 -8.12 -0.94
CA GLN A 171 -16.70 -8.66 -1.74
C GLN A 171 -17.69 -7.57 -2.12
N ASP A 172 -17.96 -6.63 -1.20
CA ASP A 172 -18.74 -5.43 -1.48
C ASP A 172 -18.01 -4.52 -2.48
N ARG A 173 -16.70 -4.26 -2.30
CA ARG A 173 -15.90 -3.49 -3.28
C ARG A 173 -15.87 -4.14 -4.67
N MET A 174 -15.68 -5.46 -4.77
CA MET A 174 -15.73 -6.19 -6.03
C MET A 174 -17.13 -6.19 -6.69
N ASN A 175 -18.18 -5.93 -5.91
CA ASN A 175 -19.55 -5.78 -6.41
C ASN A 175 -19.93 -4.32 -6.69
N THR A 176 -19.20 -3.34 -6.14
CA THR A 176 -19.45 -1.90 -6.34
C THR A 176 -18.48 -1.20 -7.31
N ASP A 177 -17.30 -1.76 -7.60
CA ASP A 177 -16.27 -1.10 -8.43
C ASP A 177 -16.37 -1.40 -9.93
N ASP A 178 -15.97 -0.38 -10.70
CA ASP A 178 -15.63 -0.34 -12.13
C ASP A 178 -14.74 -1.49 -12.65
N SER A 179 -14.26 -2.40 -11.82
CA SER A 179 -13.55 -3.63 -12.24
C SER A 179 -14.36 -4.57 -13.15
N ARG A 180 -15.70 -4.45 -13.17
CA ARG A 180 -16.59 -5.08 -14.16
C ARG A 180 -16.99 -4.16 -15.31
N ASN A 181 -16.49 -2.92 -15.33
CA ASN A 181 -16.70 -2.01 -16.43
C ASN A 181 -16.08 -2.63 -17.69
N PRO A 182 -16.86 -2.83 -18.76
CA PRO A 182 -16.36 -3.39 -20.01
C PRO A 182 -15.12 -2.67 -20.55
N LYS A 183 -14.97 -1.36 -20.24
CA LYS A 183 -13.80 -0.57 -20.62
C LYS A 183 -12.52 -1.06 -19.93
N ASP A 184 -12.54 -1.28 -18.63
CA ASP A 184 -11.35 -1.72 -17.89
C ASP A 184 -10.97 -3.16 -18.24
N GLN A 185 -11.96 -4.02 -18.54
CA GLN A 185 -11.70 -5.36 -19.07
C GLN A 185 -11.02 -5.32 -20.45
N MET A 186 -11.42 -4.40 -21.33
CA MET A 186 -10.78 -4.21 -22.63
C MET A 186 -9.33 -3.73 -22.46
N LYS A 187 -9.08 -2.76 -21.59
CA LYS A 187 -7.73 -2.30 -21.24
C LYS A 187 -6.87 -3.45 -20.72
N MET A 188 -7.43 -4.30 -19.86
CA MET A 188 -6.73 -5.49 -19.36
C MET A 188 -6.36 -6.49 -20.45
N ARG A 189 -7.22 -6.71 -21.45
CA ARG A 189 -6.91 -7.57 -22.60
C ARG A 189 -5.78 -6.99 -23.44
N GLU A 190 -5.77 -5.68 -23.67
CA GLU A 190 -4.68 -5.00 -24.39
C GLU A 190 -3.37 -5.06 -23.62
N LEU A 191 -3.39 -4.87 -22.29
CA LEU A 191 -2.21 -5.01 -21.43
C LEU A 191 -1.68 -6.45 -21.41
N ASN A 192 -2.56 -7.46 -21.40
CA ASN A 192 -2.16 -8.86 -21.52
C ASN A 192 -1.44 -9.10 -22.84
N HIS A 193 -2.00 -8.62 -23.95
CA HIS A 193 -1.35 -8.74 -25.27
C HIS A 193 0.02 -8.06 -25.32
N LEU A 194 0.16 -6.91 -24.65
CA LEU A 194 1.46 -6.23 -24.51
C LEU A 194 2.43 -7.04 -23.63
N ALA A 195 1.96 -7.63 -22.53
CA ALA A 195 2.76 -8.50 -21.68
C ALA A 195 3.31 -9.71 -22.46
N ASP A 196 2.46 -10.34 -23.30
CA ASP A 196 2.86 -11.45 -24.18
C ASP A 196 3.97 -11.03 -25.16
N LYS A 197 3.83 -9.85 -25.79
CA LYS A 197 4.89 -9.30 -26.67
C LYS A 197 6.22 -9.07 -25.94
N LEU A 198 6.17 -8.72 -24.65
CA LEU A 198 7.34 -8.51 -23.80
C LEU A 198 7.91 -9.83 -23.24
N GLY A 199 7.21 -10.95 -23.45
CA GLY A 199 7.56 -12.27 -22.94
C GLY A 199 7.47 -12.35 -21.42
N CYS A 200 6.43 -11.76 -20.83
CA CYS A 200 6.22 -11.71 -19.38
C CYS A 200 4.74 -11.91 -19.02
N SER A 201 4.47 -12.26 -17.77
CA SER A 201 3.09 -12.31 -17.28
C SER A 201 2.55 -10.91 -17.01
N ILE A 202 1.23 -10.72 -17.08
CA ILE A 202 0.59 -9.45 -16.68
C ILE A 202 0.89 -9.07 -15.23
N THR A 203 1.04 -10.07 -14.37
CA THR A 203 1.48 -9.92 -12.99
C THR A 203 2.87 -9.29 -12.92
N GLN A 204 3.81 -9.78 -13.71
CA GLN A 204 5.16 -9.21 -13.80
C GLN A 204 5.13 -7.79 -14.38
N LEU A 205 4.34 -7.56 -15.44
CA LEU A 205 4.20 -6.25 -16.08
C LEU A 205 3.63 -5.19 -15.12
N THR A 206 2.58 -5.52 -14.39
CA THR A 206 1.92 -4.60 -13.44
C THR A 206 2.82 -4.23 -12.26
N ILE A 207 3.56 -5.21 -11.70
CA ILE A 207 4.54 -4.95 -10.64
C ILE A 207 5.70 -4.10 -11.18
N ALA A 208 6.25 -4.44 -12.36
CA ALA A 208 7.34 -3.70 -12.97
C ALA A 208 6.95 -2.26 -13.29
N TRP A 209 5.71 -2.04 -13.76
CA TRP A 209 5.16 -0.71 -13.98
C TRP A 209 5.09 0.10 -12.67
N CYS A 210 4.63 -0.50 -11.58
CA CYS A 210 4.61 0.17 -10.26
C CYS A 210 6.01 0.54 -9.79
N LEU A 211 6.99 -0.37 -9.95
CA LEU A 211 8.39 -0.15 -9.55
C LEU A 211 9.14 0.83 -10.46
N LYS A 212 8.64 1.10 -11.67
CA LYS A 212 9.24 2.08 -12.59
C LYS A 212 9.01 3.52 -12.12
N SER A 213 7.98 3.76 -11.31
CA SER A 213 7.71 5.08 -10.73
C SER A 213 8.80 5.47 -9.73
N GLU A 214 9.45 6.61 -9.96
CA GLU A 214 10.44 7.18 -9.03
C GLU A 214 9.83 7.57 -7.68
N GLN A 215 8.49 7.68 -7.60
CA GLN A 215 7.76 8.02 -6.38
C GLN A 215 7.59 6.83 -5.44
N VAL A 216 7.86 5.61 -5.89
CA VAL A 216 7.63 4.36 -5.16
C VAL A 216 8.95 3.76 -4.68
N GLN A 217 9.17 3.70 -3.37
CA GLN A 217 10.39 3.11 -2.80
C GLN A 217 10.24 1.61 -2.55
N CYS A 218 9.02 1.13 -2.32
CA CYS A 218 8.75 -0.29 -2.08
C CYS A 218 7.33 -0.63 -2.55
N VAL A 219 7.19 -1.79 -3.20
CA VAL A 219 5.89 -2.37 -3.57
C VAL A 219 5.66 -3.62 -2.71
N LEU A 220 4.59 -3.63 -1.92
CA LEU A 220 4.21 -4.79 -1.13
C LEU A 220 3.54 -5.85 -2.01
N LEU A 221 4.17 -7.01 -2.05
CA LEU A 221 3.69 -8.17 -2.79
C LEU A 221 2.82 -9.07 -1.90
N GLY A 222 1.81 -9.68 -2.52
CA GLY A 222 0.98 -10.71 -1.90
C GLY A 222 1.09 -11.99 -2.70
N ALA A 223 1.59 -13.05 -2.08
CA ALA A 223 1.72 -14.37 -2.69
C ALA A 223 0.98 -15.43 -1.87
N LEU A 224 0.37 -16.40 -2.55
CA LEU A 224 -0.34 -17.54 -1.95
C LEU A 224 0.52 -18.80 -1.93
N SER A 225 1.60 -18.81 -2.70
CA SER A 225 2.57 -19.89 -2.79
C SER A 225 3.96 -19.31 -3.04
N VAL A 226 4.99 -20.11 -2.78
CA VAL A 226 6.38 -19.76 -3.05
C VAL A 226 6.62 -19.54 -4.55
N ASP A 227 6.04 -20.38 -5.41
CA ASP A 227 6.16 -20.22 -6.87
C ASP A 227 5.53 -18.91 -7.36
N HIS A 228 4.39 -18.52 -6.80
CA HIS A 228 3.76 -17.24 -7.12
C HIS A 228 4.65 -16.07 -6.68
N LEU A 229 5.32 -16.17 -5.53
CA LEU A 229 6.29 -15.16 -5.11
C LEU A 229 7.47 -15.08 -6.08
N TYR A 230 8.06 -16.23 -6.47
CA TYR A 230 9.17 -16.24 -7.42
C TYR A 230 8.79 -15.67 -8.78
N ASP A 231 7.58 -15.97 -9.29
CA ASP A 231 7.04 -15.35 -10.50
C ASP A 231 6.94 -13.83 -10.37
N GLN A 232 6.38 -13.33 -9.26
CA GLN A 232 6.29 -11.89 -9.00
C GLN A 232 7.66 -11.21 -8.93
N LEU A 233 8.68 -11.87 -8.37
CA LEU A 233 10.05 -11.34 -8.32
C LEU A 233 10.70 -11.20 -9.71
N GLN A 234 10.27 -11.99 -10.71
CA GLN A 234 10.74 -11.82 -12.09
C GLN A 234 10.29 -10.50 -12.73
N ALA A 235 9.35 -9.77 -12.12
CA ALA A 235 8.99 -8.40 -12.52
C ALA A 235 10.21 -7.48 -12.60
N LEU A 236 11.24 -7.70 -11.77
CA LEU A 236 12.49 -6.92 -11.80
C LEU A 236 13.20 -7.00 -13.16
N GLN A 237 13.09 -8.12 -13.87
CA GLN A 237 13.66 -8.31 -15.20
C GLN A 237 12.90 -7.55 -16.30
N ILE A 238 11.68 -7.09 -15.99
CA ILE A 238 10.81 -6.38 -16.92
C ILE A 238 11.05 -4.86 -16.85
N ILE A 239 11.51 -4.33 -15.71
CA ILE A 239 11.75 -2.89 -15.52
C ILE A 239 12.64 -2.27 -16.63
N PRO A 240 13.75 -2.90 -17.08
CA PRO A 240 14.56 -2.35 -18.17
C PRO A 240 13.87 -2.41 -19.54
N LYS A 241 12.90 -3.32 -19.73
CA LYS A 241 12.12 -3.45 -20.97
C LYS A 241 11.03 -2.38 -21.10
N LEU A 242 10.67 -1.71 -20.00
CA LEU A 242 9.75 -0.56 -19.99
C LEU A 242 10.45 0.70 -20.53
N THR A 243 10.76 0.67 -21.82
CA THR A 243 11.26 1.82 -22.58
C THR A 243 10.19 2.89 -22.72
N THR A 244 10.57 4.11 -23.09
CA THR A 244 9.63 5.21 -23.32
C THR A 244 8.49 4.84 -24.27
N ASN A 245 8.77 4.06 -25.32
CA ASN A 245 7.75 3.61 -26.26
C ASN A 245 6.72 2.68 -25.59
N ILE A 246 7.20 1.68 -24.83
CA ILE A 246 6.33 0.75 -24.10
C ILE A 246 5.54 1.47 -23.01
N SER A 247 6.18 2.37 -22.26
CA SER A 247 5.49 3.20 -21.27
C SER A 247 4.40 4.05 -21.92
N ASN A 248 4.67 4.68 -23.07
CA ASN A 248 3.66 5.45 -23.81
C ASN A 248 2.52 4.57 -24.34
N GLU A 249 2.80 3.32 -24.74
CA GLU A 249 1.77 2.36 -25.13
C GLU A 249 0.87 1.99 -23.94
N ILE A 250 1.46 1.72 -22.77
CA ILE A 250 0.72 1.49 -21.53
C ILE A 250 -0.15 2.71 -21.18
N GLU A 251 0.39 3.94 -21.26
CA GLU A 251 -0.39 5.16 -20.99
C GLU A 251 -1.58 5.33 -21.94
N LYS A 252 -1.41 4.98 -23.23
CA LYS A 252 -2.51 5.01 -24.21
C LYS A 252 -3.59 3.97 -23.89
N ILE A 253 -3.19 2.75 -23.51
CA ILE A 253 -4.15 1.71 -23.13
C ILE A 253 -4.91 2.14 -21.87
N LEU A 254 -4.19 2.63 -20.85
CA LEU A 254 -4.80 2.99 -19.58
C LEU A 254 -5.67 4.24 -19.66
N ASP A 255 -5.30 5.23 -20.47
CA ASP A 255 -6.04 6.48 -20.69
C ASP A 255 -6.59 7.10 -19.39
N ASN A 256 -5.76 7.10 -18.35
CA ASN A 256 -6.11 7.55 -17.01
C ASN A 256 -4.94 8.26 -16.32
N LYS A 257 -3.97 8.75 -17.12
CA LYS A 257 -2.81 9.45 -16.59
C LYS A 257 -3.29 10.63 -15.75
N PRO A 258 -2.97 10.66 -14.44
CA PRO A 258 -3.52 11.69 -13.58
C PRO A 258 -2.92 13.05 -13.97
N THR A 259 -3.76 14.08 -14.03
CA THR A 259 -3.35 15.45 -14.35
C THR A 259 -3.70 16.38 -13.20
N ARG A 260 -2.80 17.33 -12.91
CA ARG A 260 -3.12 18.41 -11.98
C ARG A 260 -3.99 19.41 -12.70
N HIS A 261 -5.23 19.56 -12.26
CA HIS A 261 -6.03 20.70 -12.68
C HIS A 261 -5.38 21.99 -12.14
N PRO A 262 -5.22 23.02 -12.97
CA PRO A 262 -4.78 24.32 -12.49
C PRO A 262 -5.77 24.79 -11.42
N LEU A 263 -5.24 25.31 -10.31
CA LEU A 263 -6.06 25.95 -9.28
C LEU A 263 -6.86 27.06 -9.97
N GLN A 264 -8.18 26.90 -10.05
CA GLN A 264 -9.07 27.98 -10.47
C GLN A 264 -8.89 29.10 -9.43
N ARG A 265 -8.31 30.21 -9.87
CA ARG A 265 -8.14 31.42 -9.05
C ARG A 265 -9.44 32.21 -9.03
#